data_AF-A0A2Z6R081-F1
#
_entry.id   AF-A0A2Z6R081-F1
#
_cell.length_a   1.000
_cell.length_b   1.000
_cell.length_c   1.000
_cell.angle_alpha   90.00
_cell.angle_beta   90.00
_cell.angle_gamma   90.00
#
_symmetry.space_group_name_H-M   'P 1'
#
loop_
_entity.id
_entity.type
_entity.pdbx_description
1 polymer ?
#
loop_
_entity_poly.entity_id
_entity_poly.type
_entity_poly.pdbx_seq_one_letter_code
_entity_poly.pdbx_strand_id
1 'polypeptide(L)'
;MSLSSANEPVLQAIIENILQLNCYIPELSLVIDGKKSKGSGRFGYSDIFILGDNNVSLELKYISLVGLIKNKVGANELENLDKIIEKEDEKFLLERPYTFWSKEKKKIIQTTIEEVLDSGVNQLILYMNIISKGKASNYSNSGVFDKRVRITKSNSNPSKLIGFVILVIGFRRILWRSVDEVTSNYIYDKI
;
A
#
# COMPACT_ATOMS: atom_id res chain seq x y z
N MET A 1 25.03 1.36 2.43
CA MET A 1 24.19 2.39 3.08
C MET A 1 22.71 2.37 2.67
N SER A 2 22.24 1.61 1.65
CA SER A 2 20.79 1.51 1.35
C SER A 2 20.05 0.42 2.14
N LEU A 3 20.72 -0.71 2.47
CA LEU A 3 20.13 -1.88 3.11
C LEU A 3 19.44 -1.62 4.46
N SER A 4 19.86 -0.57 5.18
CA SER A 4 19.34 -0.21 6.50
C SER A 4 18.25 0.87 6.49
N SER A 5 18.11 1.62 5.39
CA SER A 5 17.31 2.84 5.34
C SER A 5 16.13 2.79 4.37
N ALA A 6 16.05 1.77 3.50
CA ALA A 6 14.89 1.60 2.63
C ALA A 6 13.61 1.40 3.44
N ASN A 7 12.50 1.90 2.89
CA ASN A 7 11.18 1.96 3.49
C ASN A 7 10.11 2.09 2.39
N GLU A 8 8.84 2.18 2.78
CA GLU A 8 7.70 2.30 1.85
C GLU A 8 7.84 3.49 0.86
N PRO A 9 8.21 4.72 1.27
CA PRO A 9 8.48 5.81 0.33
C PRO A 9 9.53 5.49 -0.75
N VAL A 10 10.61 4.78 -0.38
CA VAL A 10 11.63 4.36 -1.37
C VAL A 10 11.05 3.32 -2.33
N LEU A 11 10.29 2.35 -1.82
CA LEU A 11 9.60 1.35 -2.65
C LEU A 11 8.63 2.01 -3.63
N GLN A 12 7.83 2.95 -3.15
CA GLN A 12 6.89 3.69 -3.98
C GLN A 12 7.62 4.43 -5.10
N ALA A 13 8.70 5.17 -4.78
CA ALA A 13 9.50 5.85 -5.78
C ALA A 13 10.06 4.88 -6.85
N ILE A 14 10.49 3.67 -6.46
CA ILE A 14 10.96 2.65 -7.41
C ILE A 14 9.82 2.23 -8.35
N ILE A 15 8.64 1.93 -7.82
CA ILE A 15 7.50 1.49 -8.64
C ILE A 15 7.02 2.62 -9.57
N GLU A 16 6.95 3.86 -9.07
CA GLU A 16 6.59 5.04 -9.86
C GLU A 16 7.53 5.28 -11.04
N ASN A 17 8.82 4.95 -10.90
CA ASN A 17 9.81 5.04 -11.97
C ASN A 17 9.71 3.90 -13.00
N ILE A 18 9.10 2.77 -12.64
CA ILE A 18 8.85 1.64 -13.55
C ILE A 18 7.56 1.85 -14.34
N LEU A 19 6.53 2.43 -13.71
CA LEU A 19 5.24 2.70 -14.33
C LEU A 19 5.34 3.87 -15.34
N GLN A 20 4.56 3.79 -16.42
CA GLN A 20 4.45 4.89 -17.37
C GLN A 20 3.77 6.10 -16.69
N LEU A 21 4.34 7.30 -16.85
CA LEU A 21 3.91 8.53 -16.15
C LEU A 21 2.41 8.87 -16.28
N ASN A 22 1.75 8.39 -17.34
CA ASN A 22 0.37 8.76 -17.67
C ASN A 22 -0.68 7.77 -17.18
N CYS A 23 -0.30 6.61 -16.61
CA CYS A 23 -1.26 5.57 -16.25
C CYS A 23 -1.59 5.48 -14.76
N TYR A 24 -1.01 6.31 -13.88
CA TYR A 24 -1.27 6.21 -12.44
C TYR A 24 -1.39 7.54 -11.71
N ILE A 25 -1.94 7.46 -10.51
CA ILE A 25 -2.09 8.53 -9.52
C ILE A 25 -1.41 8.04 -8.23
N PRO A 26 -0.26 8.61 -7.86
CA PRO A 26 0.37 8.29 -6.58
C PRO A 26 -0.39 8.97 -5.44
N GLU A 27 -0.50 8.29 -4.31
CA GLU A 27 -1.20 8.76 -3.11
C GLU A 27 -2.61 9.30 -3.45
N LEU A 28 -3.46 8.45 -4.07
CA LEU A 28 -4.82 8.84 -4.43
C LEU A 28 -5.57 9.26 -3.15
N SER A 29 -5.98 10.51 -3.10
CA SER A 29 -6.57 11.11 -1.90
C SER A 29 -8.02 10.67 -1.69
N LEU A 30 -8.33 10.15 -0.50
CA LEU A 30 -9.64 9.61 -0.14
C LEU A 30 -10.22 10.29 1.11
N VAL A 31 -11.54 10.47 1.12
CA VAL A 31 -12.31 10.68 2.36
C VAL A 31 -12.80 9.31 2.82
N ILE A 32 -12.20 8.79 3.88
CA ILE A 32 -12.54 7.47 4.43
C ILE A 32 -13.83 7.57 5.23
N ASP A 33 -13.86 8.49 6.20
CA ASP A 33 -15.00 8.72 7.07
C ASP A 33 -15.13 10.20 7.39
N GLY A 34 -16.10 10.86 6.75
CA GLY A 34 -16.34 12.28 6.95
C GLY A 34 -16.84 12.67 8.34
N LYS A 35 -17.29 11.70 9.15
CA LYS A 35 -17.75 11.94 10.53
C LYS A 35 -16.58 12.07 11.51
N LYS A 36 -15.43 11.46 11.21
CA LYS A 36 -14.22 11.54 12.04
C LYS A 36 -13.61 12.93 11.96
N SER A 37 -12.81 13.35 12.94
CA SER A 37 -12.10 14.64 12.88
C SER A 37 -10.82 14.54 12.02
N LYS A 38 -10.27 15.69 11.64
CA LYS A 38 -8.98 15.71 10.91
C LYS A 38 -7.89 15.09 11.80
N GLY A 39 -7.13 14.15 11.24
CA GLY A 39 -6.07 13.45 11.97
C GLY A 39 -6.52 12.20 12.73
N SER A 40 -7.83 11.91 12.81
CA SER A 40 -8.34 10.71 13.49
C SER A 40 -8.75 9.60 12.52
N GLY A 41 -8.21 9.59 11.29
CA GLY A 41 -8.60 8.65 10.23
C GLY A 41 -9.75 9.11 9.33
N ARG A 42 -10.03 10.43 9.25
CA ARG A 42 -10.97 11.00 8.27
C ARG A 42 -10.50 10.78 6.83
N PHE A 43 -9.20 10.89 6.59
CA PHE A 43 -8.58 10.82 5.27
C PHE A 43 -7.69 9.59 5.15
N GLY A 44 -7.48 9.14 3.92
CA GLY A 44 -6.56 8.06 3.56
C GLY A 44 -5.96 8.34 2.18
N TYR A 45 -4.88 7.64 1.88
CA TYR A 45 -4.16 7.78 0.63
C TYR A 45 -3.84 6.39 0.12
N SER A 46 -4.41 6.01 -1.02
CA SER A 46 -4.02 4.76 -1.69
C SER A 46 -2.69 4.97 -2.39
N ASP A 47 -1.71 4.11 -2.11
CA ASP A 47 -0.31 4.35 -2.48
C ASP A 47 -0.14 4.59 -3.99
N ILE A 48 -0.65 3.69 -4.83
CA ILE A 48 -0.64 3.86 -6.28
C ILE A 48 -1.96 3.37 -6.87
N PHE A 49 -2.68 4.28 -7.54
CA PHE A 49 -3.89 3.96 -8.28
C PHE A 49 -3.64 4.03 -9.78
N ILE A 50 -3.67 2.90 -10.46
CA ILE A 50 -3.46 2.76 -11.90
C ILE A 50 -4.81 2.81 -12.62
N LEU A 51 -4.88 3.66 -13.65
CA LEU A 51 -6.04 3.92 -14.48
C LEU A 51 -5.97 3.06 -15.75
N GLY A 52 -7.08 2.42 -16.10
CA GLY A 52 -7.20 1.56 -17.28
C GLY A 52 -8.63 1.04 -17.45
N ASP A 53 -8.83 0.06 -18.34
CA ASP A 53 -10.14 -0.59 -18.54
C ASP A 53 -10.68 -1.17 -17.23
N ASN A 54 -9.78 -1.83 -16.49
CA ASN A 54 -9.93 -2.10 -15.08
C ASN A 54 -8.92 -1.25 -14.33
N ASN A 55 -9.37 -0.60 -13.26
CA ASN A 55 -8.48 0.20 -12.43
C ASN A 55 -7.80 -0.69 -11.41
N VAL A 56 -6.53 -0.43 -11.10
CA VAL A 56 -5.76 -1.21 -10.14
C VAL A 56 -5.37 -0.34 -8.96
N SER A 57 -5.66 -0.80 -7.75
CA SER A 57 -5.16 -0.21 -6.51
C SER A 57 -4.00 -1.04 -6.00
N LEU A 58 -2.83 -0.42 -5.85
CA LEU A 58 -1.67 -1.03 -5.22
C LEU A 58 -1.51 -0.47 -3.80
N GLU A 59 -1.35 -1.37 -2.85
CA GLU A 59 -0.92 -1.07 -1.48
C GLU A 59 0.49 -1.63 -1.30
N LEU A 60 1.41 -0.81 -0.82
CA LEU A 60 2.83 -1.10 -0.75
C LEU A 60 3.26 -1.22 0.71
N LYS A 61 3.85 -2.36 1.05
CA LYS A 61 4.43 -2.61 2.38
C LYS A 61 5.91 -2.92 2.26
N TYR A 62 6.70 -2.46 3.23
CA TYR A 62 8.13 -2.70 3.26
C TYR A 62 8.61 -3.23 4.62
N ILE A 63 9.28 -4.38 4.61
CA ILE A 63 9.96 -4.95 5.77
C ILE A 63 11.45 -4.65 5.67
N SER A 64 11.92 -3.74 6.52
CA SER A 64 13.35 -3.46 6.65
C SER A 64 14.09 -4.63 7.30
N LEU A 65 15.24 -5.01 6.73
CA LEU A 65 16.13 -6.04 7.28
C LEU A 65 16.55 -5.74 8.73
N VAL A 66 16.70 -4.45 9.07
CA VAL A 66 17.06 -4.02 10.43
C VAL A 66 15.96 -4.37 11.44
N GLY A 67 14.70 -4.36 11.01
CA GLY A 67 13.60 -4.74 11.90
C GLY A 67 13.45 -6.24 12.12
N LEU A 68 14.15 -7.07 11.33
CA LEU A 68 14.16 -8.53 11.45
C LEU A 68 15.26 -9.05 12.39
N ILE A 69 16.11 -8.17 12.90
CA ILE A 69 17.24 -8.51 13.77
C ILE A 69 17.11 -7.81 15.12
N LYS A 70 17.58 -8.48 16.18
CA LYS A 70 17.55 -7.93 17.55
C LYS A 70 18.75 -7.05 17.88
N ASN A 71 19.89 -7.30 17.24
CA ASN A 71 21.15 -6.64 17.53
C ASN A 71 21.55 -5.68 16.40
N LYS A 72 22.32 -4.65 16.73
CA LYS A 72 22.97 -3.82 15.70
C LYS A 72 23.98 -4.68 14.94
N VAL A 73 23.85 -4.73 13.62
CA VAL A 73 24.77 -5.45 12.74
C VAL A 73 25.28 -4.53 11.64
N GLY A 74 26.40 -4.90 11.01
CA GLY A 74 26.99 -4.19 9.89
C GLY A 74 26.30 -4.48 8.56
N ALA A 75 26.80 -3.87 7.50
CA ALA A 75 26.23 -4.02 6.16
C ALA A 75 26.39 -5.43 5.60
N ASN A 76 27.50 -6.11 5.89
CA ASN A 76 27.80 -7.46 5.40
C ASN A 76 26.82 -8.48 6.00
N GLU A 77 26.49 -8.34 7.29
CA GLU A 77 25.51 -9.19 7.96
C GLU A 77 24.10 -8.97 7.40
N LEU A 78 23.72 -7.72 7.10
CA LEU A 78 22.44 -7.42 6.45
C LEU A 78 22.38 -8.03 5.04
N GLU A 79 23.46 -7.94 4.27
CA GLU A 79 23.52 -8.54 2.94
C GLU A 79 23.37 -10.07 2.99
N ASN A 80 24.03 -10.71 3.96
CA ASN A 80 23.90 -12.15 4.18
C ASN A 80 22.47 -12.52 4.60
N LEU A 81 21.84 -11.74 5.48
CA LEU A 81 20.45 -11.93 5.87
C LEU A 81 19.49 -11.81 4.68
N ASP A 82 19.68 -10.81 3.82
CA ASP A 82 18.86 -10.60 2.63
C ASP A 82 18.92 -11.80 1.67
N LYS A 83 20.11 -12.38 1.48
CA LYS A 83 20.33 -13.61 0.69
C LYS A 83 19.69 -14.85 1.33
N ILE A 84 19.64 -14.92 2.66
CA ILE A 84 18.97 -16.01 3.39
C ILE A 84 17.47 -15.91 3.18
N ILE A 85 16.89 -14.71 3.40
CA ILE A 85 15.46 -14.45 3.26
C ILE A 85 14.96 -14.71 1.83
N GLU A 86 15.77 -14.38 0.82
CA GLU A 86 15.47 -14.67 -0.59
C GLU A 86 15.07 -16.13 -0.83
N LYS A 87 15.71 -17.06 -0.10
CA LYS A 87 15.56 -18.52 -0.26
C LYS A 87 14.65 -19.17 0.79
N GLU A 88 14.16 -18.39 1.75
CA GLU A 88 13.33 -18.91 2.83
C GLU A 88 11.95 -19.30 2.31
N ASP A 89 11.42 -20.37 2.87
CA ASP A 89 10.05 -20.79 2.60
C ASP A 89 9.06 -19.74 3.12
N GLU A 90 8.01 -19.48 2.35
CA GLU A 90 7.09 -18.38 2.60
C GLU A 90 6.39 -18.51 3.96
N LYS A 91 6.05 -19.74 4.39
CA LYS A 91 5.38 -19.95 5.67
C LYS A 91 6.26 -19.50 6.84
N PHE A 92 7.51 -19.97 6.88
CA PHE A 92 8.45 -19.58 7.93
C PHE A 92 8.82 -18.09 7.85
N LEU A 93 8.91 -17.55 6.63
CA LEU A 93 9.17 -16.14 6.40
C LEU A 93 8.05 -15.25 7.00
N LEU A 94 6.78 -15.60 6.76
CA LEU A 94 5.62 -14.88 7.28
C LEU A 94 5.57 -14.88 8.81
N GLU A 95 5.99 -15.98 9.44
CA GLU A 95 6.07 -16.14 10.90
C GLU A 95 7.22 -15.34 11.55
N ARG A 96 8.14 -14.76 10.76
CA ARG A 96 9.29 -14.04 11.32
C ARG A 96 8.85 -12.84 12.18
N PRO A 97 9.43 -12.69 13.39
CA PRO A 97 9.25 -11.48 14.19
C PRO A 97 9.81 -10.26 13.46
N TYR A 98 9.04 -9.19 13.45
CA TYR A 98 9.42 -7.90 12.90
C TYR A 98 9.23 -6.81 13.95
N THR A 99 10.20 -5.91 14.04
CA THR A 99 10.18 -4.79 14.98
C THR A 99 10.45 -3.47 14.26
N PHE A 100 9.70 -2.43 14.62
CA PHE A 100 9.89 -1.10 14.07
C PHE A 100 9.45 -0.01 15.04
N TRP A 101 9.98 1.19 14.85
CA TRP A 101 9.56 2.37 15.62
C TRP A 101 8.28 2.97 15.05
N SER A 102 7.18 2.91 15.79
CA SER A 102 5.93 3.58 15.42
C SER A 102 5.97 5.04 15.84
N LYS A 103 5.92 5.97 14.87
CA LYS A 103 5.82 7.41 15.12
C LYS A 103 4.52 7.79 15.85
N GLU A 104 3.42 7.15 15.48
CA GLU A 104 2.09 7.39 16.05
C GLU A 104 2.05 6.97 17.53
N LYS A 105 2.49 5.74 17.83
CA LYS A 105 2.47 5.20 19.20
C LYS A 105 3.69 5.61 20.04
N LYS A 106 4.67 6.29 19.42
CA LYS A 106 5.94 6.71 20.02
C LYS A 106 6.67 5.58 20.78
N LYS A 107 6.62 4.37 20.21
CA LYS A 107 7.26 3.18 20.80
C LYS A 107 7.67 2.18 19.73
N ILE A 108 8.56 1.26 20.11
CA ILE A 108 8.86 0.07 19.32
C ILE A 108 7.62 -0.84 19.35
N ILE A 109 7.20 -1.28 18.17
CA ILE A 109 6.16 -2.28 17.98
C ILE A 109 6.84 -3.57 17.55
N GLN A 110 6.42 -4.68 18.15
CA GLN A 110 6.76 -6.02 17.72
C GLN A 110 5.52 -6.66 17.11
N THR A 111 5.70 -7.30 15.96
CA THR A 111 4.67 -7.89 15.11
C THR A 111 5.30 -9.03 14.29
N THR A 112 4.60 -9.60 13.32
CA THR A 112 5.16 -10.53 12.32
C THR A 112 5.11 -9.94 10.92
N ILE A 113 5.80 -10.56 9.96
CA ILE A 113 5.67 -10.18 8.54
C ILE A 113 4.23 -10.43 8.06
N GLU A 114 3.61 -11.53 8.49
CA GLU A 114 2.21 -11.86 8.20
C GLU A 114 1.25 -10.76 8.65
N GLU A 115 1.37 -10.30 9.90
CA GLU A 115 0.51 -9.23 10.43
C GLU A 115 0.64 -7.91 9.65
N VAL A 116 1.85 -7.59 9.15
CA VAL A 116 2.06 -6.43 8.27
C VAL A 116 1.36 -6.63 6.93
N LEU A 117 1.50 -7.81 6.32
CA LEU A 117 0.83 -8.15 5.06
C LEU A 117 -0.70 -8.07 5.18
N ASP A 118 -1.25 -8.69 6.23
CA ASP A 118 -2.68 -8.69 6.52
C ASP A 118 -3.22 -7.29 6.79
N SER A 119 -2.43 -6.45 7.48
CA SER A 119 -2.79 -5.04 7.68
C SER A 119 -2.91 -4.29 6.34
N GLY A 120 -1.98 -4.55 5.40
CA GLY A 120 -2.05 -4.01 4.04
C GLY A 120 -3.27 -4.51 3.28
N VAL A 121 -3.60 -5.81 3.39
CA VAL A 121 -4.79 -6.40 2.75
C VAL A 121 -6.07 -5.73 3.25
N ASN A 122 -6.21 -5.57 4.58
CA ASN A 122 -7.37 -4.91 5.18
C ASN A 122 -7.48 -3.44 4.77
N GLN A 123 -6.35 -2.72 4.70
CA GLN A 123 -6.30 -1.33 4.25
C GLN A 123 -6.73 -1.21 2.78
N LEU A 124 -6.21 -2.08 1.91
CA LEU A 124 -6.55 -2.11 0.50
C LEU A 124 -8.04 -2.38 0.26
N ILE A 125 -8.62 -3.37 0.96
CA ILE A 125 -10.06 -3.66 0.91
C ILE A 125 -10.87 -2.43 1.30
N LEU A 126 -10.49 -1.75 2.39
CA LEU A 126 -11.14 -0.51 2.81
C LEU A 126 -11.07 0.54 1.70
N TYR A 127 -9.89 0.77 1.13
CA TYR A 127 -9.68 1.81 0.13
C TYR A 127 -10.43 1.54 -1.17
N MET A 128 -10.42 0.30 -1.67
CA MET A 128 -11.22 -0.08 -2.85
C MET A 128 -12.72 0.15 -2.62
N ASN A 129 -13.23 -0.16 -1.43
CA ASN A 129 -14.62 0.12 -1.05
C ASN A 129 -14.93 1.63 -0.93
N ILE A 130 -13.94 2.47 -0.63
CA ILE A 130 -14.11 3.92 -0.65
C ILE A 130 -14.05 4.45 -2.08
N ILE A 131 -13.09 3.98 -2.88
CA ILE A 131 -12.93 4.37 -4.29
C ILE A 131 -14.22 4.06 -5.05
N SER A 132 -14.80 2.86 -4.86
CA SER A 132 -16.02 2.43 -5.56
C SER A 132 -17.24 3.34 -5.33
N LYS A 133 -17.23 4.19 -4.29
CA LYS A 133 -18.28 5.19 -4.02
C LYS A 133 -18.22 6.40 -4.96
N GLY A 134 -17.13 6.55 -5.74
CA GLY A 134 -16.92 7.63 -6.67
C GLY A 134 -16.42 8.91 -6.01
N LYS A 135 -16.70 10.07 -6.61
CA LYS A 135 -16.20 11.36 -6.14
C LYS A 135 -16.89 11.81 -4.85
N ALA A 136 -16.10 12.15 -3.84
CA ALA A 136 -16.58 12.86 -2.66
C ALA A 136 -16.94 14.30 -3.02
N SER A 137 -18.15 14.73 -2.68
CA SER A 137 -18.61 16.11 -2.90
C SER A 137 -17.95 17.11 -1.96
N ASN A 138 -17.57 16.66 -0.76
CA ASN A 138 -16.95 17.43 0.31
C ASN A 138 -16.29 16.48 1.32
N TYR A 139 -15.83 17.00 2.45
CA TYR A 139 -15.22 16.20 3.52
C TYR A 139 -16.20 15.43 4.41
N SER A 140 -17.51 15.56 4.19
CA SER A 140 -18.53 14.87 4.97
C SER A 140 -18.92 13.53 4.36
N ASN A 141 -18.68 13.34 3.06
CA ASN A 141 -19.07 12.15 2.32
C ASN A 141 -17.84 11.33 1.94
N SER A 142 -17.88 10.02 2.16
CA SER A 142 -16.79 9.13 1.77
C SER A 142 -16.70 8.97 0.25
N GLY A 143 -15.47 8.91 -0.26
CA GLY A 143 -15.19 8.74 -1.69
C GLY A 143 -13.81 9.28 -2.06
N VAL A 144 -13.52 9.33 -3.35
CA VAL A 144 -12.30 9.90 -3.90
C VAL A 144 -12.36 11.43 -3.81
N PHE A 145 -11.34 12.03 -3.21
CA PHE A 145 -11.17 13.48 -3.08
C PHE A 145 -9.83 13.90 -3.67
N ASP A 146 -9.65 13.64 -4.97
CA ASP A 146 -8.42 13.97 -5.69
C ASP A 146 -8.74 14.80 -6.94
N LYS A 147 -8.04 15.92 -7.10
CA LYS A 147 -8.23 16.84 -8.23
C LYS A 147 -7.58 16.36 -9.52
N ARG A 148 -6.68 15.36 -9.45
CA ARG A 148 -5.96 14.78 -10.59
C ARG A 148 -6.80 13.75 -11.34
N VAL A 149 -7.95 13.37 -10.78
CA VAL A 149 -8.83 12.34 -11.34
C VAL A 149 -10.20 12.94 -11.64
N ARG A 150 -10.63 12.79 -12.89
CA ARG A 150 -12.00 13.01 -13.31
C ARG A 150 -12.78 11.72 -13.09
N ILE A 151 -13.92 11.82 -12.43
CA ILE A 151 -14.77 10.67 -12.13
C ILE A 151 -16.13 10.91 -12.77
N THR A 152 -16.54 10.01 -13.66
CA THR A 152 -17.82 10.07 -14.37
C THR A 152 -18.65 8.84 -14.02
N LYS A 153 -19.94 9.03 -13.78
CA LYS A 153 -20.85 7.91 -13.49
C LYS A 153 -21.20 7.19 -14.80
N SER A 154 -20.98 5.88 -14.85
CA SER A 154 -21.33 5.01 -15.97
C SER A 154 -22.36 4.01 -15.51
N ASN A 155 -23.58 4.11 -16.04
CA ASN A 155 -24.67 3.18 -15.72
C ASN A 155 -24.72 1.97 -16.69
N SER A 156 -24.00 2.03 -17.81
CA SER A 156 -24.01 1.00 -18.85
C SER A 156 -22.79 0.08 -18.81
N ASN A 157 -21.63 0.58 -18.37
CA ASN A 157 -20.38 -0.17 -18.28
C ASN A 157 -19.77 0.00 -16.88
N PRO A 158 -20.04 -0.89 -15.92
CA PRO A 158 -19.37 -0.87 -14.63
C PRO A 158 -17.88 -1.22 -14.82
N SER A 159 -16.99 -0.45 -14.21
CA SER A 159 -15.56 -0.76 -14.17
C SER A 159 -15.28 -1.71 -13.02
N LYS A 160 -14.18 -2.46 -13.13
CA LYS A 160 -13.66 -3.26 -12.01
C LYS A 160 -12.51 -2.53 -11.34
N LEU A 161 -12.49 -2.59 -10.02
CA LEU A 161 -11.32 -2.28 -9.21
C LEU A 161 -10.65 -3.60 -8.85
N ILE A 162 -9.38 -3.74 -9.21
CA ILE A 162 -8.53 -4.88 -8.87
C ILE A 162 -7.53 -4.38 -7.82
N GLY A 163 -7.24 -5.19 -6.81
CA GLY A 163 -6.32 -4.80 -5.75
C GLY A 163 -5.18 -5.77 -5.55
N PHE A 164 -3.97 -5.23 -5.37
CA PHE A 164 -2.80 -6.00 -4.93
C PHE A 164 -2.10 -5.32 -3.76
N VAL A 165 -1.73 -6.13 -2.76
CA VAL A 165 -0.71 -5.74 -1.78
C VAL A 165 0.62 -6.26 -2.26
N ILE A 166 1.62 -5.39 -2.39
CA ILE A 166 3.00 -5.73 -2.70
C ILE A 166 3.83 -5.52 -1.44
N LEU A 167 4.35 -6.62 -0.89
CA LEU A 167 5.20 -6.62 0.28
C LEU A 167 6.65 -6.91 -0.13
N VAL A 168 7.53 -5.95 0.03
CA VAL A 168 8.97 -6.14 -0.20
C VAL A 168 9.69 -6.33 1.12
N ILE A 169 10.51 -7.38 1.21
CA ILE A 169 11.31 -7.72 2.38
C ILE A 169 12.77 -7.59 1.99
N GLY A 170 13.45 -6.63 2.62
CA GLY A 170 14.80 -6.26 2.22
C GLY A 170 14.86 -5.79 0.77
N PHE A 171 15.74 -6.37 -0.03
CA PHE A 171 15.92 -6.00 -1.45
C PHE A 171 15.72 -7.17 -2.41
N ARG A 172 15.59 -8.38 -1.88
CA ARG A 172 15.60 -9.62 -2.69
C ARG A 172 14.29 -10.37 -2.69
N ARG A 173 13.41 -10.16 -1.69
CA ARG A 173 12.18 -10.95 -1.56
C ARG A 173 10.95 -10.06 -1.70
N ILE A 174 10.05 -10.49 -2.57
CA ILE A 174 8.76 -9.85 -2.81
C ILE A 174 7.68 -10.90 -2.59
N LEU A 175 6.70 -10.58 -1.75
CA LEU A 175 5.46 -11.32 -1.60
C LEU A 175 4.31 -10.44 -2.09
N TRP A 176 3.22 -11.06 -2.52
CA TRP A 176 2.03 -10.33 -2.92
C TRP A 176 0.76 -11.08 -2.56
N ARG A 177 -0.33 -10.33 -2.42
CA ARG A 177 -1.71 -10.85 -2.24
C ARG A 177 -2.66 -10.06 -3.10
N SER A 178 -3.55 -10.75 -3.81
CA SER A 178 -4.72 -10.12 -4.44
C SER A 178 -5.88 -10.07 -3.45
N VAL A 179 -6.77 -9.11 -3.63
CA VAL A 179 -8.07 -9.05 -2.95
C VAL A 179 -9.20 -9.19 -3.96
N ASP A 180 -10.40 -9.50 -3.47
CA ASP A 180 -11.57 -9.64 -4.32
C ASP A 180 -11.84 -8.36 -5.14
N GLU A 181 -12.24 -8.55 -6.39
CA GLU A 181 -12.59 -7.45 -7.28
C GLU A 181 -13.79 -6.67 -6.73
N VAL A 182 -13.74 -5.34 -6.84
CA VAL A 182 -14.86 -4.46 -6.46
C VAL A 182 -15.44 -3.82 -7.70
N THR A 183 -16.73 -4.04 -7.95
CA THR A 183 -17.46 -3.39 -9.04
C THR A 183 -17.68 -1.91 -8.72
N SER A 184 -17.45 -1.03 -9.69
CA SER A 184 -17.69 0.40 -9.58
C SER A 184 -18.51 0.93 -10.76
N ASN A 185 -19.53 1.73 -10.48
CA ASN A 185 -20.34 2.40 -11.51
C ASN A 185 -19.70 3.72 -11.98
N TYR A 186 -18.37 3.83 -11.86
CA TYR A 186 -17.63 5.04 -12.17
C TYR A 186 -16.45 4.73 -13.08
N ILE A 187 -16.18 5.65 -13.99
CA ILE A 187 -14.99 5.68 -14.83
C ILE A 187 -14.05 6.73 -14.23
N TYR A 188 -12.76 6.40 -14.21
CA TYR A 188 -11.71 7.23 -13.63
C TYR A 188 -10.73 7.59 -14.75
N ASP A 189 -10.60 8.89 -15.01
CA ASP A 189 -9.65 9.41 -15.99
C ASP A 189 -8.65 10.34 -15.32
N LYS A 190 -7.41 10.33 -15.79
CA LYS A 190 -6.42 11.34 -15.41
C LYS A 190 -6.79 12.68 -16.05
N ILE A 191 -6.63 13.77 -15.31
CA ILE A 191 -6.78 15.16 -15.80
C ILE A 191 -5.42 15.69 -16.26
#